data_AF-A0A0B3AV38-F1
#
_entry.id   AF-A0A0B3AV38-F1
#
_cell.length_a   1.000
_cell.length_b   1.000
_cell.length_c   1.000
_cell.angle_alpha   90.00
_cell.angle_beta   90.00
_cell.angle_gamma   90.00
#
_symmetry.space_group_name_H-M   'P 1'
#
loop_
_entity.id
_entity.type
_entity.pdbx_description
1 polymer ?
#
loop_
_entity_poly.entity_id
_entity_poly.type
_entity_poly.pdbx_seq_one_letter_code
_entity_poly.pdbx_strand_id
1 'polypeptide(L)'
;MIKKILILFILIMPLVYAHDCTLDSTVVNSCNTSISIVTDKLFYNNSEKISFYNNLSDKSNDFIIQYWIKDSSHNIIKEKVNTTNTNVKSYTPKFTRPKNITIMNELVFVNCSNNSGNIISSKEVSVFVQVNNTPNINITSFYLGTDKKASLGDTIRPAIEVYTGNSIDQFAYFEVVNITQRINISIPYDFEYYTLRPEIIIPDDCNIDSGNYTFISTFNNIYNSVKFEIINNCKMNTTSSSLNLSSALIYENTGFEDDISYENLSESNINIPAVPDNEVYNSAGIKAKKLVLYPFFGVILVITLAFMFNKNPLLKNLKNGIYGKSNNRSDRTS
;
A
#
# COMPACT_ATOMS: atom_id res chain seq x y z
N MET A 1 23.84 76.77 -2.67
CA MET A 1 23.18 75.47 -2.42
C MET A 1 24.14 74.27 -2.47
N ILE A 2 25.20 74.30 -3.28
CA ILE A 2 26.17 73.20 -3.43
C ILE A 2 27.03 72.93 -2.16
N LYS A 3 27.33 73.94 -1.35
CA LYS A 3 28.12 73.76 -0.10
C LYS A 3 27.39 72.99 1.03
N LYS A 4 26.06 72.89 1.00
CA LYS A 4 25.29 72.13 2.02
C LYS A 4 25.12 70.64 1.66
N ILE A 5 25.29 70.27 0.38
CA ILE A 5 25.23 68.88 -0.08
C ILE A 5 26.57 68.16 0.16
N LEU A 6 27.70 68.87 0.11
CA LEU A 6 29.02 68.28 0.35
C LEU A 6 29.26 67.87 1.82
N ILE A 7 28.69 68.63 2.77
CA ILE A 7 28.79 68.33 4.21
C ILE A 7 27.95 67.10 4.58
N LEU A 8 26.85 66.85 3.85
CA LEU A 8 26.05 65.65 4.06
C LEU A 8 26.79 64.38 3.58
N PHE A 9 27.57 64.45 2.51
CA PHE A 9 28.32 63.28 2.02
C PHE A 9 29.54 62.91 2.88
N ILE A 10 30.20 63.89 3.49
CA ILE A 10 31.39 63.65 4.34
C ILE A 10 31.02 63.05 5.71
N LEU A 11 29.79 63.27 6.20
CA LEU A 11 29.31 62.68 7.46
C LEU A 11 28.77 61.25 7.32
N ILE A 12 28.50 60.75 6.11
CA ILE A 12 27.99 59.39 5.90
C ILE A 12 29.13 58.41 5.57
N MET A 13 30.28 58.90 5.06
CA MET A 13 31.39 58.02 4.68
C MET A 13 32.17 57.32 5.80
N PRO A 14 32.19 57.74 7.08
CA PRO A 14 32.82 56.93 8.14
C PRO A 14 31.96 55.72 8.58
N LEU A 15 30.68 55.66 8.22
CA LEU A 15 29.78 54.57 8.66
C LEU A 15 29.87 53.31 7.80
N VAL A 16 30.59 53.34 6.68
CA VAL A 16 30.79 52.16 5.80
C VAL A 16 32.03 51.34 6.21
N TYR A 17 32.90 51.86 7.08
CA TYR A 17 34.16 51.18 7.45
C TYR A 17 34.20 50.59 8.86
N ALA A 18 33.05 50.48 9.54
CA ALA A 18 32.95 49.89 10.88
C ALA A 18 32.03 48.67 10.96
N HIS A 19 31.78 47.97 9.83
CA HIS A 19 30.86 46.83 9.81
C HIS A 19 31.47 45.44 9.59
N ASP A 20 32.79 45.29 9.42
CA ASP A 20 33.41 43.97 9.23
C ASP A 20 34.54 43.70 10.24
N CYS A 21 34.20 43.80 11.52
CA CYS A 21 34.92 43.10 12.59
C CYS A 21 33.91 42.36 13.45
N THR A 22 33.06 41.55 12.83
CA THR A 22 32.48 40.42 13.57
C THR A 22 33.65 39.48 13.87
N LEU A 23 34.05 39.43 15.14
CA LEU A 23 34.87 38.35 15.66
C LEU A 23 34.14 37.05 15.34
N ASP A 24 34.48 36.46 14.20
CA ASP A 24 34.01 35.15 13.77
C ASP A 24 34.80 34.09 14.55
N SER A 25 34.79 34.22 15.87
CA SER A 25 35.10 33.11 16.76
C SER A 25 33.83 32.28 16.89
N THR A 26 33.32 31.76 15.77
CA THR A 26 32.51 30.55 15.84
C THR A 26 33.44 29.47 16.35
N VAL A 27 33.53 29.35 17.68
CA VAL A 27 34.07 28.17 18.31
C VAL A 27 33.17 27.05 17.80
N VAL A 28 33.62 26.35 16.77
CA VAL A 28 32.92 25.20 16.21
C VAL A 28 32.91 24.18 17.34
N ASN A 29 31.78 24.10 18.04
CA ASN A 29 31.59 23.16 19.12
C ASN A 29 31.64 21.75 18.51
N SER A 30 32.82 21.13 18.55
CA SER A 30 33.01 19.79 18.03
C SER A 30 32.58 18.77 19.09
N CYS A 31 31.91 17.72 18.65
CA CYS A 31 31.40 16.68 19.54
C CYS A 31 31.62 15.30 18.91
N ASN A 32 31.50 14.26 19.74
CA ASN A 32 31.55 12.87 19.30
C ASN A 32 30.34 12.12 19.85
N THR A 33 29.18 12.39 19.24
CA THR A 33 27.91 11.78 19.63
C THR A 33 27.65 10.57 18.75
N SER A 34 27.61 9.39 19.36
CA SER A 34 27.22 8.12 18.73
C SER A 34 25.89 7.64 19.29
N ILE A 35 25.17 6.83 18.51
CA ILE A 35 23.88 6.25 18.89
C ILE A 35 23.96 4.72 18.93
N SER A 36 23.29 4.13 19.92
CA SER A 36 23.07 2.68 20.04
C SER A 36 21.63 2.37 20.45
N ILE A 37 21.17 1.15 20.17
CA ILE A 37 19.84 0.67 20.54
C ILE A 37 19.98 -0.40 21.61
N VAL A 38 19.24 -0.24 22.70
CA VAL A 38 19.16 -1.24 23.76
C VAL A 38 17.73 -1.75 23.86
N THR A 39 17.59 -3.07 23.94
CA THR A 39 16.34 -3.79 24.17
C THR A 39 16.44 -4.54 25.50
N ASP A 40 15.30 -4.84 26.13
CA ASP A 40 15.27 -5.62 27.37
C ASP A 40 15.64 -7.09 27.15
N LYS A 41 15.33 -7.65 25.98
CA LYS A 41 15.70 -9.01 25.58
C LYS A 41 15.84 -9.15 24.06
N LEU A 42 16.26 -10.34 23.61
CA LEU A 42 16.40 -10.68 22.19
C LEU A 42 15.20 -11.46 21.64
N PHE A 43 14.40 -12.05 22.52
CA PHE A 43 13.34 -12.99 22.19
C PHE A 43 12.02 -12.54 22.81
N TYR A 44 11.01 -12.32 21.98
CA TYR A 44 9.68 -11.86 22.40
C TYR A 44 8.62 -12.81 21.90
N ASN A 45 7.52 -12.95 22.64
CA ASN A 45 6.33 -13.58 22.13
C ASN A 45 5.53 -12.59 21.26
N ASN A 46 4.71 -13.11 20.37
CA ASN A 46 3.80 -12.29 19.58
C ASN A 46 2.80 -11.59 20.50
N SER A 47 2.40 -10.37 20.16
CA SER A 47 1.64 -9.49 21.03
C SER A 47 2.33 -9.08 22.35
N GLU A 48 3.57 -9.52 22.59
CA GLU A 48 4.37 -9.01 23.70
C GLU A 48 4.93 -7.63 23.37
N LYS A 49 4.97 -6.73 24.37
CA LYS A 49 5.51 -5.38 24.18
C LYS A 49 7.04 -5.42 24.12
N ILE A 50 7.60 -5.14 22.96
CA ILE A 50 9.03 -4.91 22.75
C ILE A 50 9.36 -3.52 23.24
N SER A 51 10.18 -3.41 24.29
CA SER A 51 10.63 -2.12 24.83
C SER A 51 12.08 -1.85 24.42
N PHE A 52 12.33 -0.67 23.88
CA PHE A 52 13.66 -0.27 23.43
C PHE A 52 13.92 1.20 23.71
N TYR A 53 15.17 1.58 23.87
CA TYR A 53 15.55 2.97 24.02
C TYR A 53 16.83 3.29 23.27
N ASN A 54 17.00 4.57 22.98
CA ASN A 54 18.11 5.09 22.23
C ASN A 54 19.19 5.52 23.23
N ASN A 55 20.34 4.88 23.19
CA ASN A 55 21.47 5.22 24.06
C ASN A 55 22.48 6.07 23.28
N LEU A 56 22.58 7.34 23.64
CA LEU A 56 23.55 8.29 23.08
C LEU A 56 24.78 8.37 23.97
N SER A 57 25.97 8.43 23.35
CA SER A 57 27.23 8.62 24.10
C SER A 57 27.33 9.99 24.77
N ASP A 58 26.69 11.01 24.19
CA ASP A 58 26.61 12.36 24.71
C ASP A 58 25.18 12.89 24.54
N LYS A 59 24.64 13.48 25.62
CA LYS A 59 23.29 14.06 25.68
C LYS A 59 23.31 15.56 25.98
N SER A 60 24.49 16.18 25.97
CA SER A 60 24.68 17.60 26.30
C SER A 60 24.20 18.56 25.20
N ASN A 61 24.15 18.09 23.94
CA ASN A 61 23.72 18.86 22.79
C ASN A 61 22.28 18.49 22.39
N ASP A 62 21.54 19.43 21.82
CA ASP A 62 20.22 19.14 21.24
C ASP A 62 20.35 18.14 20.09
N PHE A 63 19.41 17.21 19.96
CA PHE A 63 19.45 16.17 18.94
C PHE A 63 18.07 15.79 18.39
N ILE A 64 18.05 15.21 17.19
CA ILE A 64 16.89 14.54 16.62
C ILE A 64 17.31 13.13 16.19
N ILE A 65 16.60 12.13 16.72
CA ILE A 65 16.75 10.73 16.33
C ILE A 65 15.54 10.34 15.49
N GLN A 66 15.76 9.74 14.33
CA GLN A 66 14.73 9.07 13.56
C GLN A 66 14.82 7.57 13.80
N TYR A 67 13.70 6.91 14.11
CA TYR A 67 13.65 5.46 14.29
C TYR A 67 12.51 4.82 13.50
N TRP A 68 12.71 3.57 13.11
CA TRP A 68 11.74 2.74 12.40
C TRP A 68 12.00 1.26 12.67
N ILE A 69 11.10 0.38 12.22
CA ILE A 69 11.28 -1.06 12.37
C ILE A 69 11.12 -1.71 11.01
N LYS A 70 12.04 -2.61 10.66
CA LYS A 70 12.00 -3.44 9.46
C LYS A 70 11.73 -4.90 9.80
N ASP A 71 11.12 -5.64 8.90
CA ASP A 71 11.12 -7.11 8.96
C ASP A 71 12.39 -7.69 8.31
N SER A 72 12.54 -9.03 8.37
CA SER A 72 13.66 -9.76 7.75
C SER A 72 13.71 -9.64 6.21
N SER A 73 12.65 -9.18 5.57
CA SER A 73 12.60 -8.87 4.13
C SER A 73 12.91 -7.40 3.84
N HIS A 74 13.38 -6.65 4.84
CA HIS A 74 13.69 -5.22 4.78
C HIS A 74 12.49 -4.29 4.55
N ASN A 75 11.25 -4.80 4.69
CA ASN A 75 10.05 -3.98 4.59
C ASN A 75 9.87 -3.16 5.88
N ILE A 76 9.49 -1.89 5.75
CA ILE A 76 9.20 -1.02 6.89
C ILE A 76 7.84 -1.42 7.47
N ILE A 77 7.84 -1.97 8.69
CA ILE A 77 6.63 -2.40 9.41
C ILE A 77 6.19 -1.39 10.49
N LYS A 78 7.08 -0.47 10.84
CA LYS A 78 6.77 0.74 11.61
C LYS A 78 7.43 1.91 10.92
N GLU A 79 6.61 2.88 10.52
CA GLU A 79 7.06 4.08 9.83
C GLU A 79 8.11 4.87 10.62
N LYS A 80 8.89 5.66 9.89
CA LYS A 80 9.93 6.54 10.45
C LYS A 80 9.31 7.59 11.37
N VAL A 81 9.81 7.67 12.60
CA VAL A 81 9.36 8.65 13.61
C VAL A 81 10.57 9.41 14.16
N ASN A 82 10.47 10.74 14.18
CA ASN A 82 11.49 11.61 14.79
C ASN A 82 11.20 11.80 16.29
N THR A 83 12.24 11.82 17.12
CA THR A 83 12.17 12.08 18.57
C THR A 83 13.37 12.89 19.04
N THR A 84 13.15 13.77 20.01
CA THR A 84 14.19 14.58 20.66
C THR A 84 14.52 14.07 22.07
N ASN A 85 13.95 12.94 22.48
CA ASN A 85 14.22 12.30 23.77
C ASN A 85 14.69 10.86 23.61
N THR A 86 15.42 10.39 24.63
CA THR A 86 15.94 9.01 24.76
C THR A 86 15.03 8.11 25.60
N ASN A 87 13.79 8.54 25.87
CA ASN A 87 12.83 7.76 26.67
C ASN A 87 12.49 6.43 25.97
N VAL A 88 12.15 5.43 26.78
CA VAL A 88 11.73 4.11 26.30
C VAL A 88 10.59 4.23 25.29
N LYS A 89 10.77 3.58 24.14
CA LYS A 89 9.79 3.38 23.09
C LYS A 89 9.30 1.94 23.13
N SER A 90 8.16 1.71 22.50
CA SER A 90 7.63 0.36 22.39
C SER A 90 7.02 0.03 21.05
N TYR A 91 6.99 -1.25 20.77
CA TYR A 91 6.32 -1.85 19.64
C TYR A 91 5.69 -3.18 20.06
N THR A 92 4.43 -3.40 19.68
CA THR A 92 3.71 -4.65 19.97
C THR A 92 3.44 -5.33 18.63
N PRO A 93 4.19 -6.38 18.28
CA PRO A 93 4.02 -7.08 17.02
C PRO A 93 2.68 -7.82 17.01
N LYS A 94 2.11 -7.94 15.81
CA LYS A 94 0.90 -8.72 15.53
C LYS A 94 1.15 -9.59 14.31
N PHE A 95 2.15 -10.46 14.39
CA PHE A 95 2.53 -11.32 13.28
C PHE A 95 1.69 -12.60 13.26
N THR A 96 1.44 -13.13 12.08
CA THR A 96 0.85 -14.46 11.89
C THR A 96 1.90 -15.57 11.94
N ARG A 97 3.17 -15.22 11.72
CA ARG A 97 4.32 -16.14 11.69
C ARG A 97 5.50 -15.61 12.50
N PRO A 98 6.35 -16.50 13.04
CA PRO A 98 7.60 -16.09 13.66
C PRO A 98 8.43 -15.25 12.68
N LYS A 99 8.99 -14.13 13.16
CA LYS A 99 9.78 -13.21 12.34
C LYS A 99 10.91 -12.59 13.15
N ASN A 100 12.04 -12.38 12.50
CA ASN A 100 13.04 -11.45 12.97
C ASN A 100 12.66 -10.05 12.50
N ILE A 101 12.84 -9.08 13.39
CA ILE A 101 12.66 -7.67 13.08
C ILE A 101 13.92 -6.91 13.47
N THR A 102 14.21 -5.86 12.71
CA THR A 102 15.35 -4.99 12.96
C THR A 102 14.82 -3.61 13.36
N ILE A 103 15.09 -3.23 14.60
CA ILE A 103 14.86 -1.87 15.09
C ILE A 103 16.01 -1.03 14.56
N MET A 104 15.69 0.07 13.90
CA MET A 104 16.65 0.96 13.23
C MET A 104 16.55 2.35 13.83
N ASN A 105 17.71 2.98 14.05
CA ASN A 105 17.83 4.36 14.49
C ASN A 105 18.87 5.12 13.67
N GLU A 106 18.63 6.40 13.48
CA GLU A 106 19.51 7.34 12.81
C GLU A 106 19.55 8.67 13.58
N LEU A 107 20.75 9.17 13.86
CA LEU A 107 20.98 10.50 14.44
C LEU A 107 20.94 11.52 13.30
N VAL A 108 19.76 12.08 13.05
CA VAL A 108 19.49 12.98 11.92
C VAL A 108 20.04 14.39 12.16
N PHE A 109 20.04 14.83 13.42
CA PHE A 109 20.53 16.14 13.81
C PHE A 109 21.19 16.09 15.18
N VAL A 110 22.27 16.85 15.34
CA VAL A 110 22.86 17.18 16.64
C VAL A 110 23.45 18.59 16.57
N ASN A 111 23.26 19.39 17.62
CA ASN A 111 23.67 20.80 17.67
C ASN A 111 25.17 20.97 18.00
N CYS A 112 26.01 20.32 17.20
CA CYS A 112 27.48 20.39 17.27
C CYS A 112 28.09 19.79 15.99
N SER A 113 29.35 20.11 15.72
CA SER A 113 30.11 19.47 14.64
C SER A 113 30.47 18.04 15.06
N ASN A 114 29.58 17.09 14.74
CA ASN A 114 29.75 15.70 15.12
C ASN A 114 30.80 14.99 14.27
N ASN A 115 31.89 14.57 14.90
CA ASN A 115 32.96 13.82 14.26
C ASN A 115 32.77 12.29 14.38
N SER A 116 31.63 11.85 14.92
CA SER A 116 31.33 10.42 15.05
C SER A 116 30.95 9.78 13.71
N GLY A 117 31.52 8.62 13.40
CA GLY A 117 31.08 7.78 12.28
C GLY A 117 29.79 7.01 12.54
N ASN A 118 29.36 6.89 13.81
CA ASN A 118 28.25 6.04 14.22
C ASN A 118 26.95 6.83 14.36
N ILE A 119 26.43 7.29 13.22
CA ILE A 119 25.14 8.00 13.14
C ILE A 119 23.95 7.07 12.92
N ILE A 120 24.18 5.80 12.59
CA ILE A 120 23.14 4.78 12.39
C ILE A 120 23.40 3.60 13.34
N SER A 121 22.32 3.05 13.91
CA SER A 121 22.38 1.84 14.72
C SER A 121 21.20 0.93 14.42
N SER A 122 21.42 -0.37 14.58
CA SER A 122 20.40 -1.39 14.38
C SER A 122 20.47 -2.46 15.47
N LYS A 123 19.31 -2.97 15.88
CA LYS A 123 19.18 -4.10 16.80
C LYS A 123 18.17 -5.09 16.25
N GLU A 124 18.63 -6.31 16.01
CA GLU A 124 17.76 -7.43 15.63
C GLU A 124 17.16 -8.07 16.89
N VAL A 125 15.87 -8.38 16.82
CA VAL A 125 15.14 -9.17 17.82
C VAL A 125 14.24 -10.19 17.12
N SER A 126 14.06 -11.35 17.75
CA SER A 126 13.22 -12.44 17.24
C SER A 126 11.87 -12.43 17.96
N VAL A 127 10.78 -12.48 17.17
CA VAL A 127 9.41 -12.58 17.67
C VAL A 127 8.87 -13.96 17.38
N PHE A 128 8.62 -14.73 18.42
CA PHE A 128 7.98 -16.04 18.39
C PHE A 128 6.47 -15.90 18.32
N VAL A 129 5.83 -16.59 17.39
CA VAL A 129 4.37 -16.74 17.37
C VAL A 129 4.06 -18.13 17.90
N GLN A 130 3.17 -18.22 18.89
CA GLN A 130 2.60 -19.51 19.26
C GLN A 130 1.71 -19.95 18.09
N VAL A 131 2.22 -20.88 17.29
CA VAL A 131 1.55 -21.42 16.12
C VAL A 131 0.94 -22.77 16.47
N ASN A 132 -0.18 -23.09 15.83
CA ASN A 132 -0.72 -24.44 15.90
C ASN A 132 0.16 -25.33 15.00
N ASN A 133 0.79 -26.35 15.55
CA ASN A 133 1.64 -27.22 14.75
C ASN A 133 0.83 -28.25 13.95
N THR A 134 -0.42 -28.51 14.34
CA THR A 134 -1.22 -29.56 13.70
C THR A 134 -1.78 -29.07 12.37
N PRO A 135 -1.38 -29.66 11.23
CA PRO A 135 -1.98 -29.33 9.94
C PRO A 135 -3.46 -29.68 9.93
N ASN A 136 -4.23 -29.03 9.06
CA ASN A 136 -5.65 -29.29 8.90
C ASN A 136 -6.06 -29.10 7.44
N ILE A 137 -7.03 -29.88 6.98
CA ILE A 137 -7.67 -29.71 5.69
C ILE A 137 -9.18 -29.87 5.83
N ASN A 138 -9.93 -28.87 5.37
CA ASN A 138 -11.37 -28.85 5.48
C ASN A 138 -12.04 -28.43 4.18
N ILE A 139 -13.07 -29.16 3.77
CA ILE A 139 -13.90 -28.79 2.63
C ILE A 139 -14.97 -27.82 3.16
N THR A 140 -14.83 -26.53 2.87
CA THR A 140 -15.74 -25.50 3.39
C THR A 140 -16.98 -25.33 2.55
N SER A 141 -16.88 -25.56 1.23
CA SER A 141 -18.04 -25.59 0.35
C SER A 141 -17.83 -26.54 -0.82
N PHE A 142 -18.90 -27.19 -1.24
CA PHE A 142 -18.92 -28.10 -2.38
C PHE A 142 -20.16 -27.76 -3.23
N TYR A 143 -20.01 -26.82 -4.16
CA TYR A 143 -21.13 -26.32 -4.95
C TYR A 143 -21.35 -27.17 -6.21
N LEU A 144 -22.54 -27.74 -6.32
CA LEU A 144 -22.99 -28.60 -7.43
C LEU A 144 -24.36 -28.14 -7.94
N GLY A 145 -24.68 -26.85 -7.83
CA GLY A 145 -26.03 -26.35 -8.11
C GLY A 145 -27.07 -26.77 -7.05
N THR A 146 -28.35 -26.64 -7.40
CA THR A 146 -29.49 -26.82 -6.48
C THR A 146 -29.86 -28.28 -6.24
N ASP A 147 -29.66 -29.14 -7.23
CA ASP A 147 -29.95 -30.57 -7.17
C ASP A 147 -28.81 -31.40 -6.54
N LYS A 148 -27.64 -30.77 -6.35
CA LYS A 148 -26.42 -31.38 -5.81
C LYS A 148 -25.88 -32.50 -6.69
N LYS A 149 -26.07 -32.39 -8.00
CA LYS A 149 -25.61 -33.38 -8.97
C LYS A 149 -24.60 -32.76 -9.92
N ALA A 150 -23.72 -33.60 -10.46
CA ALA A 150 -22.84 -33.24 -11.57
C ALA A 150 -23.17 -34.13 -12.78
N SER A 151 -23.13 -33.57 -13.97
CA SER A 151 -23.17 -34.33 -15.21
C SER A 151 -21.75 -34.69 -15.67
N LEU A 152 -21.63 -35.66 -16.56
CA LEU A 152 -20.38 -35.88 -17.30
C LEU A 152 -19.98 -34.60 -18.06
N GLY A 153 -18.69 -34.27 -18.07
CA GLY A 153 -18.15 -33.02 -18.63
C GLY A 153 -18.20 -31.82 -17.69
N ASP A 154 -18.93 -31.88 -16.57
CA ASP A 154 -19.01 -30.75 -15.64
C ASP A 154 -17.68 -30.48 -14.94
N THR A 155 -17.45 -29.21 -14.61
CA THR A 155 -16.31 -28.78 -13.78
C THR A 155 -16.78 -28.48 -12.36
N ILE A 156 -16.22 -29.20 -11.39
CA ILE A 156 -16.48 -29.00 -9.97
C ILE A 156 -15.36 -28.12 -9.39
N ARG A 157 -15.75 -27.14 -8.54
CA ARG A 157 -14.83 -26.17 -7.92
C ARG A 157 -15.06 -26.11 -6.40
N PRO A 158 -14.62 -27.13 -5.62
CA PRO A 158 -14.78 -27.10 -4.18
C PRO A 158 -13.94 -25.97 -3.56
N ALA A 159 -14.45 -25.35 -2.50
CA ALA A 159 -13.64 -24.48 -1.65
C ALA A 159 -13.07 -25.29 -0.49
N ILE A 160 -11.75 -25.25 -0.36
CA ILE A 160 -11.00 -26.08 0.59
C ILE A 160 -10.11 -25.15 1.39
N GLU A 161 -10.21 -25.21 2.71
CA GLU A 161 -9.30 -24.54 3.63
C GLU A 161 -8.20 -25.50 4.06
N VAL A 162 -6.96 -25.12 3.86
CA VAL A 162 -5.79 -25.88 4.30
C VAL A 162 -5.00 -25.03 5.28
N TYR A 163 -4.70 -25.57 6.45
CA TYR A 163 -3.74 -25.02 7.39
C TYR A 163 -2.49 -25.89 7.39
N THR A 164 -1.33 -25.31 7.09
CA THR A 164 -0.10 -26.07 6.91
C THR A 164 0.53 -26.58 8.21
N GLY A 165 0.29 -25.90 9.33
CA GLY A 165 0.95 -26.25 10.60
C GLY A 165 2.47 -26.33 10.43
N ASN A 166 3.09 -27.35 11.03
CA ASN A 166 4.50 -27.68 10.83
C ASN A 166 4.73 -28.84 9.84
N SER A 167 3.79 -29.05 8.91
CA SER A 167 3.88 -30.14 7.93
C SER A 167 5.12 -30.00 7.04
N ILE A 168 5.77 -31.12 6.73
CA ILE A 168 6.82 -31.20 5.72
C ILE A 168 6.25 -31.34 4.30
N ASP A 169 4.97 -31.69 4.18
CA ASP A 169 4.31 -31.90 2.90
C ASP A 169 3.90 -30.55 2.31
N GLN A 170 4.38 -30.29 1.09
CA GLN A 170 4.13 -29.04 0.38
C GLN A 170 3.02 -29.18 -0.68
N PHE A 171 2.27 -30.28 -0.68
CA PHE A 171 1.25 -30.55 -1.69
C PHE A 171 -0.06 -30.98 -1.05
N ALA A 172 -1.16 -30.35 -1.46
CA ALA A 172 -2.50 -30.87 -1.27
C ALA A 172 -2.96 -31.60 -2.52
N TYR A 173 -3.63 -32.74 -2.33
CA TYR A 173 -4.09 -33.63 -3.39
C TYR A 173 -5.60 -33.67 -3.45
N PHE A 174 -6.15 -33.71 -4.66
CA PHE A 174 -7.59 -33.67 -4.91
C PHE A 174 -7.96 -34.68 -5.99
N GLU A 175 -9.00 -35.49 -5.75
CA GLU A 175 -9.52 -36.44 -6.75
C GLU A 175 -10.98 -36.81 -6.49
N VAL A 176 -11.70 -37.15 -7.55
CA VAL A 176 -12.93 -37.95 -7.49
C VAL A 176 -12.53 -39.41 -7.69
N VAL A 177 -12.74 -40.22 -6.66
CA VAL A 177 -12.26 -41.60 -6.59
C VAL A 177 -12.71 -42.41 -7.81
N ASN A 178 -11.76 -43.09 -8.45
CA ASN A 178 -11.94 -43.95 -9.63
C ASN A 178 -12.41 -43.25 -10.92
N ILE A 179 -12.52 -41.91 -10.94
CA ILE A 179 -12.96 -41.17 -12.13
C ILE A 179 -11.85 -40.25 -12.64
N THR A 180 -11.30 -39.41 -11.77
CA THR A 180 -10.38 -38.35 -12.20
C THR A 180 -8.94 -38.70 -11.86
N GLN A 181 -8.00 -38.15 -12.62
CA GLN A 181 -6.60 -38.11 -12.19
C GLN A 181 -6.44 -37.22 -10.95
N ARG A 182 -5.47 -37.57 -10.10
CA ARG A 182 -5.13 -36.79 -8.92
C ARG A 182 -4.50 -35.46 -9.30
N ILE A 183 -5.10 -34.36 -8.87
CA ILE A 183 -4.55 -33.01 -9.00
C ILE A 183 -3.75 -32.69 -7.74
N ASN A 184 -2.59 -32.05 -7.88
CA ASN A 184 -1.80 -31.53 -6.77
C ASN A 184 -1.67 -30.01 -6.86
N ILE A 185 -1.76 -29.34 -5.70
CA ILE A 185 -1.51 -27.90 -5.59
C ILE A 185 -0.39 -27.69 -4.58
N SER A 186 0.63 -26.91 -4.97
CA SER A 186 1.74 -26.58 -4.09
C SER A 186 1.34 -25.54 -3.05
N ILE A 187 1.75 -25.78 -1.81
CA ILE A 187 1.50 -24.92 -0.66
C ILE A 187 2.87 -24.49 -0.09
N PRO A 188 3.31 -23.25 -0.34
CA PRO A 188 4.71 -22.88 -0.19
C PRO A 188 5.15 -22.49 1.22
N TYR A 189 4.23 -22.16 2.13
CA TYR A 189 4.58 -21.59 3.44
C TYR A 189 3.96 -22.37 4.60
N ASP A 190 4.78 -22.57 5.63
CA ASP A 190 4.39 -23.19 6.89
C ASP A 190 3.58 -22.23 7.76
N PHE A 191 2.73 -22.79 8.62
CA PHE A 191 1.85 -22.06 9.54
C PHE A 191 0.90 -21.05 8.89
N GLU A 192 0.51 -21.26 7.63
CA GLU A 192 -0.41 -20.40 6.89
C GLU A 192 -1.72 -21.11 6.54
N TYR A 193 -2.79 -20.30 6.44
CA TYR A 193 -4.09 -20.74 5.94
C TYR A 193 -4.19 -20.42 4.45
N TYR A 194 -4.61 -21.41 3.67
CA TYR A 194 -4.85 -21.32 2.25
C TYR A 194 -6.30 -21.65 1.95
N THR A 195 -6.92 -20.85 1.08
CA THR A 195 -8.21 -21.18 0.47
C THR A 195 -7.97 -21.63 -0.96
N LEU A 196 -8.08 -22.93 -1.19
CA LEU A 196 -7.86 -23.57 -2.48
C LEU A 196 -9.20 -23.77 -3.19
N ARG A 197 -9.18 -23.64 -4.52
CA ARG A 197 -10.31 -23.86 -5.42
C ARG A 197 -9.88 -24.69 -6.62
N PRO A 198 -9.51 -25.98 -6.44
CA PRO A 198 -9.12 -26.82 -7.56
C PRO A 198 -10.28 -26.92 -8.56
N GLU A 199 -9.95 -26.91 -9.85
CA GLU A 199 -10.92 -27.17 -10.91
C GLU A 199 -10.82 -28.64 -11.30
N ILE A 200 -11.87 -29.41 -11.05
CA ILE A 200 -11.91 -30.84 -11.31
C ILE A 200 -12.95 -31.11 -12.37
N ILE A 201 -12.50 -31.54 -13.54
CA ILE A 201 -13.37 -31.85 -14.67
C ILE A 201 -13.79 -33.32 -14.55
N ILE A 202 -15.09 -33.57 -14.52
CA ILE A 202 -15.64 -34.92 -14.64
C ILE A 202 -15.48 -35.34 -16.10
N PRO A 203 -14.75 -36.44 -16.41
CA PRO A 203 -14.55 -36.90 -17.77
C PRO A 203 -15.87 -37.14 -18.49
N ASP A 204 -15.93 -36.77 -19.76
CA ASP A 204 -17.06 -37.08 -20.64
C ASP A 204 -16.94 -38.50 -21.20
N ASP A 205 -16.95 -39.50 -20.31
CA ASP A 205 -16.86 -40.93 -20.64
C ASP A 205 -18.16 -41.65 -20.30
N CYS A 206 -18.89 -42.07 -21.33
CA CYS A 206 -20.16 -42.78 -21.21
C CYS A 206 -20.06 -44.16 -20.52
N ASN A 207 -18.85 -44.67 -20.24
CA ASN A 207 -18.63 -45.87 -19.43
C ASN A 207 -18.79 -45.61 -17.92
N ILE A 208 -18.76 -44.36 -17.46
CA ILE A 208 -18.98 -43.99 -16.06
C ILE A 208 -20.47 -44.15 -15.73
N ASP A 209 -20.82 -45.00 -14.77
CA ASP A 209 -22.23 -45.19 -14.40
C ASP A 209 -22.79 -44.00 -13.60
N SER A 210 -24.09 -43.75 -13.71
CA SER A 210 -24.77 -42.81 -12.81
C SER A 210 -24.74 -43.37 -11.38
N GLY A 211 -24.37 -42.55 -10.39
CA GLY A 211 -24.27 -43.03 -9.02
C GLY A 211 -23.63 -42.06 -8.05
N ASN A 212 -23.42 -42.53 -6.82
CA ASN A 212 -22.77 -41.77 -5.75
C ASN A 212 -21.25 -41.94 -5.81
N TYR A 213 -20.55 -40.83 -6.00
CA TYR A 213 -19.10 -40.74 -6.01
C TYR A 213 -18.59 -39.95 -4.82
N THR A 214 -17.29 -40.08 -4.54
CA THR A 214 -16.64 -39.41 -3.42
C THR A 214 -15.53 -38.53 -3.93
N PHE A 215 -15.61 -37.24 -3.64
CA PHE A 215 -14.50 -36.32 -3.73
C PHE A 215 -13.63 -36.45 -2.47
N ILE A 216 -12.31 -36.54 -2.65
CA ILE A 216 -11.33 -36.59 -1.57
C ILE A 216 -10.34 -35.43 -1.71
N SER A 217 -10.07 -34.77 -0.59
CA SER A 217 -9.00 -33.80 -0.43
C SER A 217 -8.02 -34.29 0.64
N THR A 218 -6.73 -34.37 0.32
CA THR A 218 -5.69 -34.91 1.22
C THR A 218 -4.54 -33.92 1.38
N PHE A 219 -4.08 -33.73 2.61
CA PHE A 219 -2.90 -32.93 2.95
C PHE A 219 -2.23 -33.51 4.21
N ASN A 220 -0.93 -33.81 4.16
CA ASN A 220 -0.18 -34.36 5.29
C ASN A 220 -0.82 -35.63 5.90
N ASN A 221 -1.24 -36.58 5.05
CA ASN A 221 -2.00 -37.78 5.41
C ASN A 221 -3.35 -37.55 6.12
N ILE A 222 -3.77 -36.29 6.30
CA ILE A 222 -5.10 -35.92 6.74
C ILE A 222 -5.96 -35.84 5.49
N TYR A 223 -7.14 -36.44 5.51
CA TYR A 223 -8.07 -36.35 4.40
C TYR A 223 -9.45 -35.90 4.87
N ASN A 224 -10.16 -35.26 3.96
CA ASN A 224 -11.56 -34.92 4.09
C ASN A 224 -12.28 -35.35 2.81
N SER A 225 -13.57 -35.63 2.89
CA SER A 225 -14.32 -36.17 1.75
C SER A 225 -15.77 -35.71 1.73
N VAL A 226 -16.31 -35.58 0.52
CA VAL A 226 -17.72 -35.25 0.27
C VAL A 226 -18.28 -36.20 -0.77
N LYS A 227 -19.46 -36.77 -0.51
CA LYS A 227 -20.19 -37.60 -1.45
C LYS A 227 -21.13 -36.75 -2.30
N PHE A 228 -21.25 -37.08 -3.59
CA PHE A 228 -22.17 -36.44 -4.51
C PHE A 228 -22.61 -37.39 -5.63
N GLU A 229 -23.70 -37.03 -6.31
CA GLU A 229 -24.26 -37.85 -7.39
C GLU A 229 -23.73 -37.37 -8.74
N ILE A 230 -23.28 -38.30 -9.58
CA ILE A 230 -22.98 -38.06 -10.99
C ILE A 230 -24.09 -38.65 -11.85
N ILE A 231 -24.57 -37.89 -12.83
CA ILE A 231 -25.56 -38.32 -13.82
C ILE A 231 -24.85 -38.55 -15.16
N ASN A 232 -24.91 -39.79 -15.65
CA ASN A 232 -24.53 -40.14 -17.01
C ASN A 232 -25.74 -40.02 -17.95
N ASN A 233 -25.74 -38.95 -18.76
CA ASN A 233 -26.80 -38.67 -19.72
C ASN A 233 -26.67 -39.50 -21.02
N CYS A 234 -25.55 -40.18 -21.27
CA CYS A 234 -25.36 -40.98 -22.49
C CYS A 234 -26.34 -42.16 -22.59
N LYS A 235 -26.76 -42.72 -21.45
CA LYS A 235 -27.62 -43.91 -21.39
C LYS A 235 -29.13 -43.58 -21.36
N MET A 236 -29.53 -42.31 -21.33
CA MET A 236 -30.95 -41.92 -21.19
C MET A 236 -31.82 -42.12 -22.45
N ASN A 237 -31.26 -42.49 -23.61
CA ASN A 237 -32.00 -42.46 -24.89
C ASN A 237 -32.49 -43.80 -25.45
N THR A 238 -32.55 -44.89 -24.68
CA THR A 238 -33.02 -46.20 -25.20
C THR A 238 -34.25 -46.77 -24.52
N THR A 239 -34.97 -46.00 -23.71
CA THR A 239 -36.39 -46.30 -23.51
C THR A 239 -37.16 -45.64 -24.64
N SER A 240 -37.34 -46.43 -25.69
CA SER A 240 -38.30 -46.22 -26.77
C SER A 240 -39.65 -45.75 -26.24
N SER A 241 -39.82 -44.44 -26.10
CA SER A 241 -41.10 -43.82 -26.35
C SER A 241 -41.39 -44.12 -27.82
N SER A 242 -42.08 -45.22 -28.07
CA SER A 242 -42.88 -45.39 -29.28
C SER A 242 -43.86 -44.22 -29.30
N LEU A 243 -43.42 -43.10 -29.87
CA LEU A 243 -44.28 -42.04 -30.34
C LEU A 243 -45.19 -42.71 -31.36
N ASN A 244 -46.40 -43.06 -30.90
CA ASN A 244 -47.53 -43.33 -31.78
C ASN A 244 -47.80 -42.03 -32.55
N LEU A 245 -47.06 -41.85 -33.64
CA LEU A 245 -47.26 -40.81 -34.63
C LEU A 245 -48.42 -41.26 -35.53
N SER A 246 -49.60 -41.33 -34.95
CA SER A 246 -50.83 -41.70 -35.66
C SER A 246 -51.97 -40.80 -35.24
N SER A 247 -51.88 -39.52 -35.60
CA SER A 247 -52.97 -38.73 -36.21
C SER A 247 -52.71 -37.23 -36.05
N ALA A 248 -52.34 -36.59 -37.15
CA ALA A 248 -52.97 -35.36 -37.66
C ALA A 248 -52.01 -34.69 -38.66
N LEU A 249 -52.16 -35.07 -39.92
CA LEU A 249 -51.89 -34.18 -41.05
C LEU A 249 -52.88 -33.00 -40.98
N ILE A 250 -52.44 -31.80 -41.35
CA ILE A 250 -52.83 -31.03 -42.56
C ILE A 250 -52.49 -29.54 -42.28
N TYR A 251 -52.06 -28.84 -43.35
CA TYR A 251 -51.90 -27.39 -43.55
C TYR A 251 -50.49 -26.84 -43.27
N GLU A 252 -49.82 -26.11 -44.17
CA GLU A 252 -50.08 -25.75 -45.57
C GLU A 252 -48.75 -25.27 -46.17
N ASN A 253 -48.59 -25.47 -47.48
CA ASN A 253 -47.51 -24.95 -48.30
C ASN A 253 -47.55 -23.42 -48.33
N THR A 254 -46.54 -22.74 -47.80
CA THR A 254 -46.11 -21.44 -48.32
C THR A 254 -44.59 -21.41 -48.36
N GLY A 255 -44.06 -21.41 -49.58
CA GLY A 255 -42.63 -21.36 -49.86
C GLY A 255 -42.00 -20.08 -49.31
N PHE A 256 -40.81 -20.27 -48.77
CA PHE A 256 -39.81 -19.23 -48.62
C PHE A 256 -38.45 -19.90 -48.83
N GLU A 257 -37.96 -19.82 -50.07
CA GLU A 257 -36.55 -20.03 -50.37
C GLU A 257 -35.81 -18.82 -49.79
N ASP A 258 -35.03 -19.04 -48.74
CA ASP A 258 -33.93 -18.14 -48.41
C ASP A 258 -32.67 -18.99 -48.23
N ASP A 259 -31.82 -18.84 -49.23
CA ASP A 259 -30.49 -19.39 -49.40
C ASP A 259 -29.56 -18.74 -48.36
N ILE A 260 -29.24 -19.44 -47.28
CA ILE A 260 -28.23 -19.00 -46.31
C ILE A 260 -27.01 -19.87 -46.48
N SER A 261 -26.10 -19.37 -47.32
CA SER A 261 -24.73 -19.84 -47.44
C SER A 261 -24.01 -19.69 -46.10
N TYR A 262 -23.52 -20.80 -45.55
CA TYR A 262 -22.57 -20.78 -44.44
C TYR A 262 -21.21 -20.31 -44.95
N GLU A 263 -20.89 -19.03 -44.73
CA GLU A 263 -19.53 -18.52 -44.85
C GLU A 263 -18.65 -19.17 -43.76
N ASN A 264 -17.63 -19.89 -44.22
CA ASN A 264 -16.49 -20.31 -43.41
C ASN A 264 -15.76 -19.05 -42.92
N LEU A 265 -15.99 -18.66 -41.66
CA LEU A 265 -15.15 -17.69 -40.96
C LEU A 265 -13.84 -18.38 -40.59
N SER A 266 -12.83 -18.17 -41.43
CA SER A 266 -11.45 -18.51 -41.12
C SER A 266 -10.90 -17.57 -40.04
N GLU A 267 -10.34 -18.18 -39.00
CA GLU A 267 -9.50 -17.49 -38.01
C GLU A 267 -8.24 -16.99 -38.72
N SER A 268 -8.26 -15.75 -39.20
CA SER A 268 -7.04 -15.08 -39.62
C SER A 268 -7.02 -13.61 -39.18
N ASN A 269 -5.96 -13.28 -38.43
CA ASN A 269 -5.40 -11.95 -38.22
C ASN A 269 -6.18 -10.98 -37.31
N ILE A 270 -6.18 -11.26 -36.00
CA ILE A 270 -6.24 -10.17 -35.01
C ILE A 270 -4.84 -9.55 -34.92
N ASN A 271 -4.65 -8.48 -35.68
CA ASN A 271 -3.45 -7.65 -35.62
C ASN A 271 -3.56 -6.78 -34.35
N ILE A 272 -2.94 -7.23 -33.25
CA ILE A 272 -2.85 -6.44 -32.01
C ILE A 272 -1.89 -5.27 -32.29
N PRO A 273 -2.35 -4.02 -32.24
CA PRO A 273 -1.46 -2.88 -32.41
C PRO A 273 -0.44 -2.87 -31.27
N ALA A 274 0.84 -2.79 -31.63
CA ALA A 274 1.93 -2.69 -30.68
C ALA A 274 1.68 -1.53 -29.69
N VAL A 275 1.58 -1.88 -28.41
CA VAL A 275 1.44 -0.92 -27.32
C VAL A 275 2.75 -0.14 -27.23
N PRO A 276 2.75 1.21 -27.33
CA PRO A 276 3.96 1.99 -27.20
C PRO A 276 4.49 1.91 -25.76
N ASP A 277 5.75 1.46 -25.62
CA ASP A 277 6.43 1.12 -24.36
C ASP A 277 6.66 2.28 -23.35
N ASN A 278 6.01 3.44 -23.48
CA ASN A 278 6.39 4.64 -22.72
C ASN A 278 5.26 5.41 -22.00
N GLU A 279 4.09 4.81 -21.77
CA GLU A 279 3.10 5.44 -20.87
C GLU A 279 3.29 4.98 -19.42
N VAL A 280 4.24 5.63 -18.73
CA VAL A 280 4.35 5.57 -17.27
C VAL A 280 3.05 6.13 -16.67
N TYR A 281 2.24 5.23 -16.12
CA TYR A 281 0.98 5.54 -15.45
C TYR A 281 1.25 6.39 -14.20
N ASN A 282 1.28 7.71 -14.36
CA ASN A 282 1.33 8.64 -13.24
C ASN A 282 0.02 8.53 -12.46
N SER A 283 0.08 7.97 -11.25
CA SER A 283 -1.10 7.78 -10.41
C SER A 283 -1.84 9.11 -10.20
N ALA A 284 -3.17 9.02 -10.19
CA ALA A 284 -4.07 10.18 -10.06
C ALA A 284 -3.75 11.09 -8.84
N GLY A 285 -3.09 10.55 -7.81
CA GLY A 285 -2.64 11.29 -6.64
C GLY A 285 -1.55 12.35 -6.92
N ILE A 286 -0.69 12.14 -7.92
CA ILE A 286 0.39 13.10 -8.26
C ILE A 286 -0.17 14.28 -9.07
N LYS A 287 -1.17 14.03 -9.93
CA LYS A 287 -1.88 15.10 -10.67
C LYS A 287 -2.73 15.97 -9.75
N ALA A 288 -3.36 15.38 -8.72
CA ALA A 288 -4.18 16.14 -7.76
C ALA A 288 -3.35 17.09 -6.85
N LYS A 289 -2.13 16.69 -6.43
CA LYS A 289 -1.29 17.52 -5.54
C LYS A 289 -0.77 18.80 -6.19
N LYS A 290 -0.53 18.81 -7.51
CA LYS A 290 -0.08 20.02 -8.22
C LYS A 290 -1.21 21.03 -8.43
N LEU A 291 -2.47 20.59 -8.54
CA LEU A 291 -3.58 21.48 -8.87
C LEU A 291 -4.07 22.29 -7.65
N VAL A 292 -3.90 21.76 -6.44
CA VAL A 292 -4.35 22.42 -5.19
C VAL A 292 -3.32 23.43 -4.66
N LEU A 293 -2.05 23.35 -5.07
CA LEU A 293 -0.99 24.22 -4.56
C LEU A 293 -1.12 25.68 -5.05
N TYR A 294 -1.49 25.88 -6.33
CA TYR A 294 -1.59 27.20 -6.96
C TYR A 294 -2.67 28.12 -6.36
N PRO A 295 -3.91 27.67 -6.09
CA PRO A 295 -4.91 28.55 -5.47
C PRO A 295 -4.53 28.95 -4.04
N PHE A 296 -3.80 28.10 -3.30
CA PHE A 296 -3.37 28.41 -1.94
C PHE A 296 -2.36 29.56 -1.88
N PHE A 297 -1.37 29.58 -2.79
CA PHE A 297 -0.44 30.70 -2.92
C PHE A 297 -1.11 31.98 -3.43
N GLY A 298 -2.11 31.86 -4.30
CA GLY A 298 -2.92 33.00 -4.75
C GLY A 298 -3.64 33.69 -3.58
N VAL A 299 -4.26 32.92 -2.68
CA VAL A 299 -4.94 33.47 -1.50
C VAL A 299 -3.95 34.15 -0.53
N ILE A 300 -2.78 33.55 -0.28
CA ILE A 300 -1.75 34.15 0.58
C ILE A 300 -1.26 35.49 0.00
N LEU A 301 -1.04 35.56 -1.31
CA LEU A 301 -0.58 36.79 -1.97
C LEU A 301 -1.62 37.91 -1.90
N VAL A 302 -2.92 37.59 -2.04
CA VAL A 302 -3.99 38.58 -1.90
C VAL A 302 -4.08 39.09 -0.46
N ILE A 303 -3.94 38.22 0.54
CA ILE A 303 -3.96 38.60 1.96
C ILE A 303 -2.77 39.51 2.30
N THR A 304 -1.56 39.20 1.82
CA THR A 304 -0.38 40.04 2.08
C THR A 304 -0.48 41.41 1.41
N LEU A 305 -0.99 41.47 0.17
CA LEU A 305 -1.28 42.74 -0.51
C LEU A 305 -2.34 43.55 0.25
N ALA A 306 -3.44 42.92 0.67
CA ALA A 306 -4.47 43.59 1.45
C ALA A 306 -3.91 44.16 2.77
N PHE A 307 -3.01 43.44 3.45
CA PHE A 307 -2.36 43.93 4.66
C PHE A 307 -1.43 45.11 4.41
N MET A 308 -0.69 45.10 3.30
CA MET A 308 0.18 46.21 2.88
C MET A 308 -0.64 47.47 2.57
N PHE A 309 -1.79 47.33 1.90
CA PHE A 309 -2.64 48.47 1.54
C PHE A 309 -3.49 48.99 2.72
N ASN A 310 -3.88 48.13 3.66
CA ASN A 310 -4.73 48.53 4.78
C ASN A 310 -3.93 49.23 5.91
N LYS A 311 -2.61 49.09 5.95
CA LYS A 311 -1.75 49.65 7.03
C LYS A 311 -0.98 50.92 6.67
N ASN A 312 -1.29 51.61 5.56
CA ASN A 312 -0.66 52.91 5.27
C ASN A 312 -1.57 54.10 5.65
N PRO A 313 -1.53 54.59 6.91
CA PRO A 313 -2.24 55.81 7.31
C PRO A 313 -1.67 57.10 6.69
N LEU A 314 -0.55 57.01 5.97
CA LEU A 314 0.16 58.17 5.41
C LEU A 314 -0.55 58.85 4.22
N LEU A 315 -1.49 58.20 3.55
CA LEU A 315 -2.24 58.78 2.43
C LEU A 315 -3.51 59.55 2.86
N LYS A 316 -3.93 59.48 4.12
CA LYS A 316 -5.10 60.23 4.62
C LYS A 316 -4.82 61.70 4.96
N ASN A 317 -3.56 62.14 5.02
CA ASN A 317 -3.20 63.50 5.43
C ASN A 317 -2.91 64.48 4.29
N LEU A 318 -3.08 64.11 3.02
CA LEU A 318 -2.86 65.02 1.88
C LEU A 318 -4.10 65.79 1.40
N LYS A 319 -5.25 65.66 2.08
CA LYS A 319 -6.50 66.31 1.63
C LYS A 319 -6.88 67.62 2.33
N ASN A 320 -6.10 68.10 3.31
CA ASN A 320 -6.42 69.34 4.01
C ASN A 320 -5.43 70.46 3.68
N GLY A 321 -5.79 71.24 2.65
CA GLY A 321 -5.96 72.68 2.79
C GLY A 321 -4.70 73.51 3.02
N ILE A 322 -4.06 73.90 1.93
CA ILE A 322 -3.42 75.22 1.82
C ILE A 322 -4.57 76.24 1.88
N TYR A 323 -4.86 76.78 3.06
CA TYR A 323 -5.63 78.00 3.20
C TYR A 323 -4.70 79.09 3.74
N GLY A 324 -4.32 79.99 2.83
CA GLY A 324 -3.66 81.23 3.18
C GLY A 324 -4.57 82.09 4.06
N LYS A 325 -3.97 82.68 5.08
CA LYS A 325 -4.51 83.89 5.70
C LYS A 325 -3.36 84.85 5.93
N SER A 326 -3.27 85.82 5.03
CA SER A 326 -2.70 87.12 5.34
C SER A 326 -3.40 87.68 6.58
N ASN A 327 -2.64 88.35 7.43
CA ASN A 327 -3.04 89.66 7.94
C ASN A 327 -1.84 90.33 8.61
N ASN A 328 -1.46 91.44 7.99
CA ASN A 328 -0.74 92.56 8.57
C ASN A 328 -1.30 92.93 9.95
N ARG A 329 -0.43 93.19 10.92
CA ARG A 329 -0.55 94.43 11.71
C ARG A 329 0.78 94.80 12.33
N SER A 330 1.24 95.99 11.95
CA SER A 330 2.25 96.77 12.66
C SER A 330 1.75 97.05 14.08
N ASP A 331 2.66 97.12 15.04
CA ASP A 331 3.01 98.40 15.67
C ASP A 331 4.19 98.23 16.64
N ARG A 332 5.24 99.01 16.33
CA ARG A 332 6.22 99.65 17.24
C ARG A 332 5.49 100.34 18.40
N THR A 333 6.02 100.76 19.54
CA THR A 333 7.33 100.97 20.21
C THR A 333 6.92 101.21 21.69
N SER A 334 7.74 101.09 22.72
CA SER A 334 9.01 101.74 23.04
C SER A 334 9.52 101.17 24.36
#